data_AF-A0A381USE8-F1
#
_entry.id   AF-A0A381USE8-F1
#
_cell.length_a   1.000
_cell.length_b   1.000
_cell.length_c   1.000
_cell.angle_alpha   90.00
_cell.angle_beta   90.00
_cell.angle_gamma   90.00
#
_symmetry.space_group_name_H-M   'P 1'
#
loop_
_entity.id
_entity.type
_entity.pdbx_description
1 polymer ?
#
loop_
_entity_poly.entity_id
_entity_poly.type
_entity_poly.pdbx_seq_one_letter_code
_entity_poly.pdbx_strand_id
1 'polypeptide(L)'
;MEKDSYIQVLKKQIKLLNEQRDDLWFYLILSKPTESLAFDNVTQYPIVLPTYPPTMRSHFDVGEIKNILSHDLDFDLVMSHLPEHTHALKNTMYNVTHHTPLFFGYCHWFDVKEVVAWSKDSFLQNITGLLEYERCYLNTQHQKDLVINQAKETFNPNIIMKLDQILTPQHLGVDADDICHPSIVSKVDKDKKIIVFNHRPDTYKHFNDFMKVMDALYKIRQDFKVWIPLLGKRNRDFVIVDKFDKKEYYEFLRKCWVGFSPKQTYGGWSVATTDGMMNGVPYIMYDDTYYHELWSKADYFKTNAEAIRLLDKYLGDQKYRNEKGLSARRHIATNLVYKNEMTVMNGYINTLVCKTKQMKFSKKLNELINFIKENGSVTKREVMDFLGWGRGIKFTPYRRSLMDHPNIYDVNGSIPKYIWKE
;
A
#
# COMPACT_ATOMS: atom_id res chain seq x y z
N MET A 1 2.39 8.32 -13.71
CA MET A 1 3.00 7.29 -12.85
C MET A 1 3.41 7.84 -11.50
N GLU A 2 4.18 8.92 -11.43
CA GLU A 2 4.56 9.53 -10.13
C GLU A 2 3.39 9.81 -9.18
N LYS A 3 2.24 10.25 -9.69
CA LYS A 3 1.02 10.51 -8.88
C LYS A 3 0.19 9.26 -8.56
N ASP A 4 0.61 8.09 -9.02
CA ASP A 4 -0.09 6.83 -8.78
C ASP A 4 0.09 6.41 -7.32
N SER A 5 -1.00 5.98 -6.67
CA SER A 5 -0.96 5.52 -5.28
C SER A 5 -0.02 4.33 -5.09
N TYR A 6 0.07 3.43 -6.06
CA TYR A 6 1.01 2.30 -6.02
C TYR A 6 2.46 2.80 -5.94
N ILE A 7 2.84 3.75 -6.80
CA ILE A 7 4.20 4.30 -6.82
C ILE A 7 4.54 5.04 -5.53
N GLN A 8 3.59 5.83 -5.00
CA GLN A 8 3.79 6.53 -3.74
C GLN A 8 3.97 5.57 -2.56
N VAL A 9 3.17 4.50 -2.50
CA VAL A 9 3.29 3.48 -1.46
C VAL A 9 4.61 2.71 -1.60
N LEU A 10 4.95 2.24 -2.80
CA LEU A 10 6.18 1.49 -3.03
C LEU A 10 7.43 2.32 -2.69
N LYS A 11 7.45 3.60 -3.09
CA LYS A 11 8.53 4.54 -2.72
C LYS A 11 8.69 4.62 -1.20
N LYS A 12 7.59 4.75 -0.47
CA LYS A 12 7.58 4.83 0.99
C LYS A 12 8.04 3.53 1.64
N GLN A 13 7.61 2.39 1.10
CA GLN A 13 8.01 1.06 1.56
C GLN A 13 9.51 0.84 1.40
N ILE A 14 10.07 1.08 0.21
CA ILE A 14 11.52 0.92 -0.04
C ILE A 14 12.32 1.86 0.87
N LYS A 15 11.95 3.14 0.95
CA LYS A 15 12.62 4.11 1.83
C LYS A 15 12.67 3.62 3.28
N LEU A 16 11.53 3.22 3.85
CA LEU A 16 11.45 2.81 5.26
C LEU A 16 12.09 1.44 5.53
N LEU A 17 12.15 0.56 4.52
CA LEU A 17 12.92 -0.69 4.62
C LEU A 17 14.42 -0.39 4.61
N ASN A 18 14.91 0.48 3.73
CA ASN A 18 16.32 0.88 3.67
C ASN A 18 16.79 1.56 4.97
N GLU A 19 15.90 2.20 5.73
CA GLU A 19 16.22 2.73 7.07
C GLU A 19 16.43 1.65 8.14
N GLN A 20 16.00 0.41 7.88
CA GLN A 20 15.99 -0.70 8.84
C GLN A 20 16.94 -1.84 8.45
N ARG A 21 17.38 -1.90 7.19
CA ARG A 21 18.26 -2.93 6.65
C ARG A 21 18.90 -2.48 5.34
N ASP A 22 20.03 -3.10 5.00
CA ASP A 22 20.88 -2.76 3.85
C ASP A 22 21.20 -3.98 2.98
N ASP A 23 20.51 -5.10 3.17
CA ASP A 23 20.73 -6.38 2.48
C ASP A 23 19.72 -6.66 1.35
N LEU A 24 18.76 -5.75 1.12
CA LEU A 24 17.77 -5.91 0.05
C LEU A 24 18.23 -5.24 -1.24
N TRP A 25 18.09 -5.98 -2.35
CA TRP A 25 18.09 -5.43 -3.70
C TRP A 25 16.70 -5.55 -4.32
N PHE A 26 16.19 -4.46 -4.90
CA PHE A 26 14.85 -4.41 -5.47
C PHE A 26 14.90 -4.43 -7.00
N TYR A 27 14.34 -5.48 -7.61
CA TYR A 27 14.07 -5.53 -9.04
C TYR A 27 12.61 -5.14 -9.30
N LEU A 28 12.39 -3.97 -9.90
CA LEU A 28 11.05 -3.42 -10.10
C LEU A 28 10.62 -3.56 -11.56
N ILE A 29 9.52 -4.27 -11.80
CA ILE A 29 8.87 -4.34 -13.13
C ILE A 29 7.85 -3.19 -13.21
N LEU A 30 8.07 -2.25 -14.12
CA LEU A 30 7.30 -0.99 -14.22
C LEU A 30 6.87 -0.75 -15.66
N SER A 31 5.89 0.13 -15.91
CA SER A 31 5.52 0.46 -17.31
C SER A 31 6.48 1.45 -17.99
N LYS A 32 7.33 2.12 -17.19
CA LYS A 32 8.39 3.03 -17.64
C LYS A 32 9.35 3.34 -16.49
N PRO A 33 10.55 3.89 -16.76
CA PRO A 33 11.43 4.40 -15.72
C PRO A 33 10.74 5.43 -14.82
N THR A 34 11.06 5.39 -13.52
CA THR A 34 10.45 6.21 -12.46
C THR A 34 11.53 6.78 -11.58
N GLU A 35 11.77 8.09 -11.70
CA GLU A 35 12.84 8.77 -10.98
C GLU A 35 12.67 8.66 -9.47
N SER A 36 11.43 8.74 -8.97
CA SER A 36 11.19 8.69 -7.53
C SER A 36 11.46 7.33 -6.87
N LEU A 37 11.65 6.27 -7.67
CA LEU A 37 12.01 4.92 -7.24
C LEU A 37 13.46 4.56 -7.54
N ALA A 38 14.27 5.49 -8.06
CA ALA A 38 15.68 5.25 -8.37
C ALA A 38 16.56 5.34 -7.11
N PHE A 39 16.32 4.46 -6.13
CA PHE A 39 17.20 4.27 -4.98
C PHE A 39 18.46 3.50 -5.40
N ASP A 40 19.56 3.64 -4.65
CA ASP A 40 20.85 3.01 -4.97
C ASP A 40 20.76 1.47 -5.09
N ASN A 41 19.84 0.85 -4.36
CA ASN A 41 19.59 -0.59 -4.35
C ASN A 41 18.39 -1.02 -5.20
N VAL A 42 18.08 -0.27 -6.28
CA VAL A 42 16.96 -0.57 -7.19
C VAL A 42 17.44 -0.72 -8.63
N THR A 43 16.99 -1.80 -9.27
CA THR A 43 17.03 -1.96 -10.73
C THR A 43 15.60 -1.91 -11.28
N GLN A 44 15.34 -1.08 -12.29
CA GLN A 44 14.03 -0.97 -12.94
C GLN A 44 14.03 -1.67 -14.29
N TYR A 45 13.03 -2.52 -14.52
CA TYR A 45 12.75 -3.21 -15.78
C TYR A 45 11.44 -2.66 -16.37
N PRO A 46 11.51 -1.69 -17.28
CA PRO A 46 10.32 -1.18 -17.95
C PRO A 46 9.76 -2.22 -18.93
N ILE A 47 8.45 -2.43 -18.90
CA ILE A 47 7.67 -3.27 -19.81
C ILE A 47 6.56 -2.48 -20.47
N VAL A 48 6.12 -2.90 -21.65
CA VAL A 48 5.00 -2.24 -22.33
C VAL A 48 3.68 -2.85 -21.86
N LEU A 49 2.81 -2.02 -21.26
CA LEU A 49 1.48 -2.44 -20.82
C LEU A 49 0.38 -1.62 -21.52
N PRO A 50 -0.79 -2.24 -21.78
CA PRO A 50 -1.98 -1.50 -22.18
C PRO A 50 -2.36 -0.42 -21.16
N THR A 51 -2.93 0.69 -21.61
CA THR A 51 -3.30 1.83 -20.74
C THR A 51 -4.73 1.73 -20.20
N TYR A 52 -5.62 1.01 -20.87
CA TYR A 52 -6.99 0.81 -20.42
C TYR A 52 -7.02 -0.27 -19.31
N PRO A 53 -7.56 0.02 -18.10
CA PRO A 53 -7.39 -0.88 -16.95
C PRO A 53 -7.87 -2.33 -17.17
N PRO A 54 -9.07 -2.60 -17.73
CA PRO A 54 -9.49 -3.98 -17.98
C PRO A 54 -8.55 -4.75 -18.92
N THR A 55 -8.03 -4.09 -19.95
CA THR A 55 -7.06 -4.70 -20.88
C THR A 55 -5.72 -4.93 -20.20
N MET A 56 -5.25 -3.97 -19.40
CA MET A 56 -4.00 -4.08 -18.64
C MET A 56 -4.03 -5.26 -17.66
N ARG A 57 -5.10 -5.38 -16.88
CA ARG A 57 -5.30 -6.46 -15.88
C ARG A 57 -5.38 -7.86 -16.49
N SER A 58 -5.72 -7.94 -17.78
CA SER A 58 -5.80 -9.21 -18.51
C SER A 58 -4.54 -9.50 -19.33
N HIS A 59 -3.52 -8.64 -19.27
CA HIS A 59 -2.35 -8.71 -20.12
C HIS A 59 -1.12 -9.15 -19.34
N PHE A 60 -0.61 -10.34 -19.68
CA PHE A 60 0.64 -10.87 -19.13
C PHE A 60 1.49 -11.46 -20.26
N ASP A 61 2.63 -10.82 -20.58
CA ASP A 61 3.55 -11.27 -21.62
C ASP A 61 4.65 -12.18 -21.05
N VAL A 62 4.48 -13.49 -21.21
CA VAL A 62 5.49 -14.49 -20.78
C VAL A 62 6.82 -14.31 -21.53
N GLY A 63 6.77 -13.88 -22.79
CA GLY A 63 7.94 -13.71 -23.65
C GLY A 63 8.85 -12.57 -23.20
N GLU A 64 8.27 -11.45 -22.78
CA GLU A 64 8.99 -10.32 -22.18
C GLU A 64 9.44 -10.64 -20.75
N ILE A 65 8.54 -11.15 -19.91
CA ILE A 65 8.80 -11.41 -18.49
C ILE A 65 9.90 -12.46 -18.29
N LYS A 66 9.96 -13.53 -19.10
CA LYS A 66 11.03 -14.54 -18.95
C LYS A 66 12.43 -13.97 -19.19
N ASN A 67 12.56 -12.89 -19.97
CA ASN A 67 13.86 -12.27 -20.25
C ASN A 67 14.34 -11.44 -19.05
N ILE A 68 13.39 -10.80 -18.35
CA ILE A 68 13.67 -10.09 -17.08
C ILE A 68 14.05 -11.08 -15.98
N LEU A 69 13.36 -12.23 -15.93
CA LEU A 69 13.61 -13.30 -14.97
C LEU A 69 14.82 -14.17 -15.36
N SER A 70 15.93 -13.54 -15.79
CA SER A 70 17.12 -14.23 -16.29
C SER A 70 17.66 -15.26 -15.30
N HIS A 71 18.34 -16.26 -15.84
CA HIS A 71 19.16 -17.21 -15.08
C HIS A 71 20.32 -16.55 -14.33
N ASP A 72 20.73 -15.35 -14.73
CA ASP A 72 21.84 -14.58 -14.17
C ASP A 72 21.49 -13.84 -12.88
N LEU A 73 20.19 -13.77 -12.56
CA LEU A 73 19.69 -13.08 -11.39
C LEU A 73 19.20 -14.08 -10.36
N ASP A 74 19.07 -13.63 -9.13
CA ASP A 74 18.51 -14.38 -8.04
C ASP A 74 17.31 -13.64 -7.45
N PHE A 75 16.23 -14.37 -7.23
CA PHE A 75 15.01 -13.85 -6.64
C PHE A 75 14.64 -14.69 -5.42
N ASP A 76 14.81 -14.11 -4.24
CA ASP A 76 14.51 -14.78 -2.97
C ASP A 76 13.00 -14.71 -2.64
N LEU A 77 12.37 -13.58 -2.95
CA LEU A 77 10.95 -13.32 -2.74
C LEU A 77 10.36 -12.54 -3.91
N VAL A 78 9.04 -12.61 -4.08
CA VAL A 78 8.27 -11.75 -4.98
C VAL A 78 7.23 -10.97 -4.18
N MET A 79 7.29 -9.65 -4.26
CA MET A 79 6.28 -8.74 -3.71
C MET A 79 5.35 -8.27 -4.84
N SER A 80 4.19 -8.91 -4.99
CA SER A 80 3.25 -8.60 -6.09
C SER A 80 2.09 -7.70 -5.66
N HIS A 81 1.82 -6.68 -6.45
CA HIS A 81 0.72 -5.73 -6.23
C HIS A 81 -0.51 -5.94 -7.13
N LEU A 82 -0.43 -6.91 -8.05
CA LEU A 82 -1.50 -7.25 -9.00
C LEU A 82 -1.79 -8.74 -8.90
N PRO A 83 -2.69 -9.17 -7.99
CA PRO A 83 -3.03 -10.58 -7.83
C PRO A 83 -3.43 -11.25 -9.15
N GLU A 84 -4.17 -10.57 -10.03
CA GLU A 84 -4.58 -11.06 -11.34
C GLU A 84 -3.42 -11.51 -12.25
N HIS A 85 -2.21 -10.96 -12.06
CA HIS A 85 -1.02 -11.36 -12.81
C HIS A 85 -0.16 -12.39 -12.05
N THR A 86 -0.36 -12.52 -10.73
CA THR A 86 0.53 -13.30 -9.87
C THR A 86 0.57 -14.78 -10.23
N HIS A 87 -0.56 -15.39 -10.58
CA HIS A 87 -0.57 -16.79 -10.97
C HIS A 87 0.29 -17.02 -12.23
N ALA A 88 0.14 -16.17 -13.25
CA ALA A 88 0.93 -16.25 -14.48
C ALA A 88 2.43 -15.99 -14.23
N LEU A 89 2.77 -15.03 -13.37
CA LEU A 89 4.14 -14.75 -12.96
C LEU A 89 4.78 -15.95 -12.24
N LYS A 90 4.07 -16.52 -11.27
CA LYS A 90 4.56 -17.69 -10.52
C LYS A 90 4.74 -18.90 -11.43
N ASN A 91 3.79 -19.15 -12.32
CA ASN A 91 3.90 -20.21 -13.32
C ASN A 91 5.15 -20.01 -14.20
N THR A 92 5.39 -18.79 -14.67
CA THR A 92 6.56 -18.44 -15.49
C THR A 92 7.86 -18.68 -14.73
N MET A 93 7.98 -18.20 -13.49
CA MET A 93 9.17 -18.44 -12.66
C MET A 93 9.39 -19.94 -12.42
N TYR A 94 8.35 -20.65 -11.98
CA TYR A 94 8.49 -22.04 -11.54
C TYR A 94 8.72 -23.00 -12.71
N ASN A 95 8.25 -22.71 -13.92
CA ASN A 95 8.35 -23.63 -15.04
C ASN A 95 9.41 -23.23 -16.07
N VAL A 96 9.67 -21.92 -16.22
CA VAL A 96 10.53 -21.40 -17.29
C VAL A 96 11.91 -20.98 -16.77
N THR A 97 12.09 -20.87 -15.45
CA THR A 97 13.37 -20.47 -14.85
C THR A 97 13.80 -21.45 -13.73
N HIS A 98 14.94 -21.16 -13.09
CA HIS A 98 15.46 -21.93 -11.96
C HIS A 98 14.92 -21.44 -10.61
N HIS A 99 13.96 -20.51 -10.64
CA HIS A 99 13.49 -19.76 -9.48
C HIS A 99 12.18 -20.34 -8.92
N THR A 100 12.12 -20.50 -7.59
CA THR A 100 10.90 -20.87 -6.87
C THR A 100 10.70 -20.02 -5.61
N PRO A 101 10.62 -18.68 -5.72
CA PRO A 101 10.46 -17.80 -4.57
C PRO A 101 9.07 -17.89 -3.97
N LEU A 102 8.95 -17.52 -2.70
CA LEU A 102 7.65 -17.29 -2.08
C LEU A 102 7.08 -15.93 -2.51
N PHE A 103 5.75 -15.85 -2.55
CA PHE A 103 5.02 -14.67 -3.00
C PHE A 103 4.30 -14.03 -1.82
N PHE A 104 4.41 -12.72 -1.69
CA PHE A 104 3.59 -11.91 -0.81
C PHE A 104 3.29 -10.59 -1.52
N GLY A 105 2.57 -9.66 -0.91
CA GLY A 105 2.46 -8.32 -1.48
C GLY A 105 1.31 -7.50 -0.95
N TYR A 106 0.87 -6.52 -1.73
CA TYR A 106 -0.13 -5.54 -1.32
C TYR A 106 -1.12 -5.28 -2.45
N CYS A 107 -2.39 -5.61 -2.24
CA CYS A 107 -3.44 -5.30 -3.19
C CYS A 107 -4.10 -3.97 -2.84
N HIS A 108 -3.92 -2.99 -3.72
CA HIS A 108 -4.53 -1.66 -3.57
C HIS A 108 -6.01 -1.65 -3.95
N TRP A 109 -6.41 -2.56 -4.84
CA TRP A 109 -7.73 -2.55 -5.48
C TRP A 109 -8.15 -3.94 -5.96
N PHE A 110 -9.40 -4.32 -5.69
CA PHE A 110 -10.02 -5.54 -6.20
C PHE A 110 -11.17 -5.23 -7.17
N ASP A 111 -11.38 -6.10 -8.14
CA ASP A 111 -12.44 -5.99 -9.13
C ASP A 111 -13.82 -6.45 -8.58
N VAL A 112 -14.21 -5.94 -7.41
CA VAL A 112 -15.49 -6.30 -6.77
C VAL A 112 -16.70 -5.66 -7.47
N LYS A 113 -17.81 -6.41 -7.56
CA LYS A 113 -19.01 -6.06 -8.35
C LYS A 113 -19.62 -4.70 -8.02
N GLU A 114 -19.59 -4.32 -6.74
CA GLU A 114 -20.18 -3.06 -6.26
C GLU A 114 -19.38 -1.81 -6.65
N VAL A 115 -18.17 -1.98 -7.20
CA VAL A 115 -17.19 -0.91 -7.34
C VAL A 115 -16.72 -0.76 -8.78
N VAL A 116 -16.65 -1.87 -9.53
CA VAL A 116 -16.26 -1.84 -10.93
C VAL A 116 -17.39 -1.38 -11.85
N ALA A 117 -17.06 -0.60 -12.87
CA ALA A 117 -18.02 -0.07 -13.84
C ALA A 117 -17.97 -0.78 -15.21
N TRP A 118 -17.15 -1.82 -15.35
CA TRP A 118 -17.01 -2.59 -16.59
C TRP A 118 -17.88 -3.84 -16.60
N SER A 119 -18.21 -4.33 -17.80
CA SER A 119 -19.14 -5.44 -18.01
C SER A 119 -18.61 -6.81 -17.57
N LYS A 120 -17.28 -7.02 -17.64
CA LYS A 120 -16.64 -8.25 -17.19
C LYS A 120 -15.44 -7.94 -16.30
N ASP A 121 -15.58 -8.29 -15.03
CA ASP A 121 -14.56 -8.10 -14.01
C ASP A 121 -13.44 -9.16 -14.05
N SER A 122 -12.30 -8.84 -13.43
CA SER A 122 -11.15 -9.74 -13.24
C SER A 122 -11.14 -10.39 -11.86
N PHE A 123 -12.26 -10.40 -11.14
CA PHE A 123 -12.28 -10.81 -9.73
C PHE A 123 -11.83 -12.25 -9.54
N LEU A 124 -12.27 -13.16 -10.40
CA LEU A 124 -11.85 -14.57 -10.33
C LEU A 124 -10.35 -14.72 -10.50
N GLN A 125 -9.74 -13.96 -11.41
CA GLN A 125 -8.29 -13.89 -11.58
C GLN A 125 -7.61 -13.27 -10.35
N ASN A 126 -8.20 -12.24 -9.73
CA ASN A 126 -7.67 -11.72 -8.47
C ASN A 126 -7.63 -12.83 -7.41
N ILE A 127 -8.71 -13.61 -7.25
CA ILE A 127 -8.80 -14.67 -6.24
C ILE A 127 -7.79 -15.80 -6.51
N THR A 128 -7.73 -16.33 -7.74
CA THR A 128 -6.77 -17.39 -8.06
C THR A 128 -5.33 -16.94 -7.87
N GLY A 129 -5.04 -15.69 -8.24
CA GLY A 129 -3.79 -15.03 -7.95
C GLY A 129 -3.47 -14.93 -6.46
N LEU A 130 -4.42 -14.45 -5.65
CA LEU A 130 -4.28 -14.34 -4.19
C LEU A 130 -3.93 -15.68 -3.54
N LEU A 131 -4.50 -16.79 -4.03
CA LEU A 131 -4.23 -18.12 -3.47
C LEU A 131 -2.77 -18.58 -3.62
N GLU A 132 -1.97 -17.88 -4.41
CA GLU A 132 -0.53 -18.09 -4.57
C GLU A 132 0.32 -17.37 -3.53
N TYR A 133 -0.27 -16.43 -2.78
CA TYR A 133 0.42 -15.61 -1.78
C TYR A 133 0.51 -16.33 -0.44
N GLU A 134 1.60 -16.04 0.26
CA GLU A 134 1.78 -16.30 1.69
C GLU A 134 1.03 -15.28 2.56
N ARG A 135 0.99 -14.03 2.09
CA ARG A 135 0.20 -12.93 2.67
C ARG A 135 -0.04 -11.86 1.61
N CYS A 136 -1.25 -11.32 1.59
CA CYS A 136 -1.58 -10.13 0.83
C CYS A 136 -2.07 -9.04 1.79
N TYR A 137 -1.30 -7.97 1.89
CA TYR A 137 -1.71 -6.75 2.56
C TYR A 137 -2.80 -6.03 1.75
N LEU A 138 -3.66 -5.29 2.43
CA LEU A 138 -4.67 -4.43 1.84
C LEU A 138 -5.06 -3.32 2.81
N ASN A 139 -5.85 -2.33 2.37
CA ASN A 139 -5.99 -1.08 3.13
C ASN A 139 -6.88 -1.21 4.38
N THR A 140 -7.96 -1.98 4.31
CA THR A 140 -9.01 -2.03 5.37
C THR A 140 -9.58 -3.43 5.54
N GLN A 141 -10.08 -3.72 6.74
CA GLN A 141 -10.89 -4.91 7.02
C GLN A 141 -12.20 -4.87 6.22
N HIS A 142 -12.78 -3.69 5.99
CA HIS A 142 -13.94 -3.55 5.12
C HIS A 142 -13.68 -4.09 3.70
N GLN A 143 -12.54 -3.74 3.09
CA GLN A 143 -12.16 -4.28 1.77
C GLN A 143 -11.93 -5.79 1.83
N LYS A 144 -11.35 -6.30 2.92
CA LYS A 144 -11.18 -7.74 3.13
C LYS A 144 -12.54 -8.44 3.12
N ASP A 145 -13.50 -7.89 3.85
CA ASP A 145 -14.85 -8.44 3.94
C ASP A 145 -15.58 -8.42 2.59
N LEU A 146 -15.43 -7.34 1.80
CA LEU A 146 -15.97 -7.27 0.43
C LEU A 146 -15.43 -8.41 -0.45
N VAL A 147 -14.11 -8.61 -0.44
CA VAL A 147 -13.46 -9.68 -1.22
C VAL A 147 -13.93 -11.05 -0.75
N ILE A 148 -13.94 -11.30 0.57
CA ILE A 148 -14.36 -12.58 1.14
C ILE A 148 -15.83 -12.87 0.83
N ASN A 149 -16.71 -11.87 0.94
CA ASN A 149 -18.14 -12.04 0.70
C ASN A 149 -18.44 -12.32 -0.76
N GLN A 150 -17.81 -11.60 -1.70
CA GLN A 150 -17.98 -11.91 -3.12
C GLN A 150 -17.35 -13.27 -3.49
N ALA A 151 -16.22 -13.66 -2.88
CA ALA A 151 -15.59 -14.95 -3.14
C ALA A 151 -16.49 -16.14 -2.73
N LYS A 152 -17.30 -16.00 -1.68
CA LYS A 152 -18.25 -17.05 -1.23
C LYS A 152 -19.29 -17.42 -2.29
N GLU A 153 -19.54 -16.54 -3.26
CA GLU A 153 -20.49 -16.81 -4.35
C GLU A 153 -19.97 -17.88 -5.34
N THR A 154 -18.65 -18.11 -5.38
CA THR A 154 -18.01 -19.03 -6.35
C THR A 154 -17.18 -20.13 -5.68
N PHE A 155 -16.49 -19.81 -4.59
CA PHE A 155 -15.50 -20.70 -3.99
C PHE A 155 -16.02 -21.41 -2.74
N ASN A 156 -15.56 -22.64 -2.53
CA ASN A 156 -15.95 -23.45 -1.38
C ASN A 156 -15.36 -22.90 -0.05
N PRO A 157 -15.91 -23.28 1.12
CA PRO A 157 -15.48 -22.76 2.41
C PRO A 157 -13.99 -22.90 2.73
N ASN A 158 -13.30 -23.95 2.25
CA ASN A 158 -11.87 -24.14 2.51
C ASN A 158 -11.03 -23.06 1.81
N ILE A 159 -11.42 -22.68 0.58
CA ILE A 159 -10.78 -21.58 -0.14
C ILE A 159 -11.05 -20.25 0.58
N ILE A 160 -12.26 -20.04 1.07
CA ILE A 160 -12.61 -18.82 1.81
C ILE A 160 -11.77 -18.68 3.08
N MET A 161 -11.61 -19.76 3.85
CA MET A 161 -10.76 -19.79 5.04
C MET A 161 -9.29 -19.47 4.70
N LYS A 162 -8.78 -20.02 3.59
CA LYS A 162 -7.41 -19.73 3.13
C LYS A 162 -7.26 -18.25 2.71
N LEU A 163 -8.23 -17.69 1.99
CA LEU A 163 -8.21 -16.28 1.62
C LEU A 163 -8.24 -15.36 2.85
N ASP A 164 -9.04 -15.70 3.86
CA ASP A 164 -9.12 -14.93 5.10
C ASP A 164 -7.77 -14.91 5.85
N GLN A 165 -7.03 -16.02 5.83
CA GLN A 165 -5.68 -16.09 6.41
C GLN A 165 -4.64 -15.30 5.60
N ILE A 166 -4.78 -15.26 4.27
CA ILE A 166 -3.85 -14.53 3.38
C ILE A 166 -4.05 -13.02 3.51
N LEU A 167 -5.30 -12.56 3.53
CA LEU A 167 -5.65 -11.13 3.53
C LEU A 167 -5.41 -10.52 4.92
N THR A 168 -4.48 -9.57 5.00
CA THR A 168 -4.09 -8.90 6.25
C THR A 168 -4.21 -7.39 6.10
N PRO A 169 -5.13 -6.71 6.82
CA PRO A 169 -5.18 -5.26 6.82
C PRO A 169 -3.83 -4.64 7.24
N GLN A 170 -3.38 -3.66 6.46
CA GLN A 170 -2.23 -2.81 6.76
C GLN A 170 -2.55 -1.40 6.28
N HIS A 171 -2.80 -0.52 7.24
CA HIS A 171 -3.24 0.84 6.98
C HIS A 171 -2.11 1.71 6.44
N LEU A 172 -2.43 2.58 5.47
CA LEU A 172 -1.50 3.62 5.02
C LEU A 172 -1.45 4.73 6.08
N GLY A 173 -0.52 4.56 7.01
CA GLY A 173 -0.26 5.50 8.10
C GLY A 173 0.43 6.79 7.65
N VAL A 174 0.66 7.68 8.61
CA VAL A 174 1.33 8.96 8.42
C VAL A 174 2.82 8.86 8.76
N ASP A 175 3.58 9.86 8.32
CA ASP A 175 4.97 10.05 8.78
C ASP A 175 4.97 10.74 10.14
N ALA A 176 5.82 10.28 11.06
CA ALA A 176 5.87 10.82 12.43
C ALA A 176 6.20 12.33 12.43
N ASP A 177 7.08 12.75 11.52
CA ASP A 177 7.51 14.14 11.37
C ASP A 177 6.43 15.06 10.79
N ASP A 178 5.42 14.50 10.10
CA ASP A 178 4.29 15.25 9.54
C ASP A 178 3.23 15.58 10.62
N ILE A 179 3.27 14.90 11.78
CA ILE A 179 2.33 15.13 12.88
C ILE A 179 2.66 16.48 13.52
N CYS A 180 1.68 17.39 13.58
CA CYS A 180 1.89 18.74 14.14
C CYS A 180 2.33 18.70 15.62
N HIS A 181 2.58 19.82 16.30
CA HIS A 181 2.76 19.83 17.78
C HIS A 181 1.41 20.02 18.51
N PRO A 182 1.14 19.46 19.72
CA PRO A 182 -0.18 19.55 20.34
C PRO A 182 -0.64 20.99 20.58
N SER A 183 0.30 21.91 20.80
CA SER A 183 0.03 23.35 20.95
C SER A 183 -0.52 24.01 19.69
N ILE A 184 -0.42 23.38 18.51
CA ILE A 184 -1.01 23.90 17.28
C ILE A 184 -2.53 23.74 17.31
N VAL A 185 -3.03 22.66 17.93
CA VAL A 185 -4.47 22.35 17.97
C VAL A 185 -5.25 23.50 18.58
N SER A 186 -4.79 24.09 19.70
CA SER A 186 -5.51 25.17 20.37
C SER A 186 -5.31 26.57 19.76
N LYS A 187 -4.45 26.73 18.75
CA LYS A 187 -4.11 28.02 18.12
C LYS A 187 -4.96 28.36 16.88
N VAL A 188 -5.96 27.56 16.56
CA VAL A 188 -6.84 27.82 15.40
C VAL A 188 -7.67 29.07 15.65
N ASP A 189 -7.75 29.92 14.63
CA ASP A 189 -8.46 31.20 14.65
C ASP A 189 -9.97 30.98 14.83
N LYS A 190 -10.50 31.40 15.99
CA LYS A 190 -11.92 31.26 16.34
C LYS A 190 -12.85 32.14 15.51
N ASP A 191 -12.30 33.18 14.90
CA ASP A 191 -13.03 34.14 14.08
C ASP A 191 -13.02 33.73 12.58
N LYS A 192 -12.25 32.68 12.22
CA LYS A 192 -12.14 32.16 10.84
C LYS A 192 -12.37 30.66 10.78
N LYS A 193 -13.60 30.23 11.04
CA LYS A 193 -13.98 28.81 11.04
C LYS A 193 -14.02 28.26 9.62
N ILE A 194 -13.22 27.22 9.36
CA ILE A 194 -13.16 26.54 8.07
C ILE A 194 -13.53 25.06 8.24
N ILE A 195 -14.56 24.61 7.55
CA ILE A 195 -14.86 23.18 7.39
C ILE A 195 -14.03 22.65 6.22
N VAL A 196 -13.29 21.56 6.38
CA VAL A 196 -12.52 20.95 5.29
C VAL A 196 -13.19 19.71 4.72
N PHE A 197 -13.28 19.66 3.39
CA PHE A 197 -13.55 18.46 2.61
C PHE A 197 -12.39 18.22 1.66
N ASN A 198 -11.39 17.49 2.13
CA ASN A 198 -10.17 17.17 1.38
C ASN A 198 -10.26 15.84 0.62
N HIS A 199 -11.46 15.27 0.48
CA HIS A 199 -11.72 14.11 -0.36
C HIS A 199 -11.93 14.53 -1.82
N ARG A 200 -11.79 13.59 -2.77
CA ARG A 200 -12.15 13.83 -4.18
C ARG A 200 -13.65 14.15 -4.27
N PRO A 201 -14.06 15.23 -4.95
CA PRO A 201 -15.46 15.64 -5.08
C PRO A 201 -16.18 14.78 -6.13
N ASP A 202 -16.38 13.51 -5.80
CA ASP A 202 -16.95 12.47 -6.67
C ASP A 202 -18.26 11.91 -6.08
N THR A 203 -19.11 11.33 -6.93
CA THR A 203 -20.29 10.56 -6.56
C THR A 203 -19.96 9.41 -5.60
N TYR A 204 -18.86 8.66 -5.81
CA TYR A 204 -18.49 7.54 -4.91
C TYR A 204 -18.00 8.01 -3.52
N LYS A 205 -17.74 9.31 -3.36
CA LYS A 205 -17.46 9.99 -2.08
C LYS A 205 -18.66 10.80 -1.59
N HIS A 206 -19.85 10.57 -2.13
CA HIS A 206 -21.09 11.25 -1.73
C HIS A 206 -20.97 12.78 -1.69
N PHE A 207 -20.21 13.37 -2.62
CA PHE A 207 -19.93 14.80 -2.62
C PHE A 207 -21.18 15.68 -2.73
N ASN A 208 -22.17 15.25 -3.51
CA ASN A 208 -23.44 15.98 -3.65
C ASN A 208 -24.22 16.05 -2.32
N ASP A 209 -24.19 14.98 -1.52
CA ASP A 209 -24.86 14.97 -0.22
C ASP A 209 -24.10 15.83 0.79
N PHE A 210 -22.76 15.81 0.77
CA PHE A 210 -21.96 16.77 1.52
C PHE A 210 -22.34 18.24 1.19
N MET A 211 -22.47 18.58 -0.09
CA MET A 211 -22.88 19.95 -0.48
C MET A 211 -24.29 20.30 0.01
N LYS A 212 -25.24 19.35 0.02
CA LYS A 212 -26.59 19.58 0.60
C LYS A 212 -26.51 19.87 2.10
N VAL A 213 -25.64 19.15 2.83
CA VAL A 213 -25.38 19.41 4.27
C VAL A 213 -24.82 20.81 4.46
N MET A 214 -23.83 21.22 3.65
CA MET A 214 -23.25 22.57 3.73
C MET A 214 -24.27 23.66 3.39
N ASP A 215 -25.07 23.49 2.33
CA ASP A 215 -26.11 24.44 1.94
C ASP A 215 -27.18 24.60 3.04
N ALA A 216 -27.56 23.50 3.71
CA ALA A 216 -28.50 23.54 4.83
C ALA A 216 -27.90 24.20 6.08
N LEU A 217 -26.65 23.87 6.42
CA LEU A 217 -25.92 24.51 7.53
C LEU A 217 -25.73 26.02 7.28
N TYR A 218 -25.47 26.43 6.03
CA TYR A 218 -25.28 27.83 5.69
C TYR A 218 -26.56 28.67 5.80
N LYS A 219 -27.75 28.06 5.72
CA LYS A 219 -29.02 28.74 5.98
C LYS A 219 -29.20 29.11 7.44
N ILE A 220 -28.61 28.34 8.36
CA ILE A 220 -28.75 28.55 9.81
C ILE A 220 -27.60 29.37 10.43
N ARG A 221 -26.41 29.36 9.80
CA ARG A 221 -25.26 30.18 10.23
C ARG A 221 -24.32 30.49 9.07
N GLN A 222 -23.77 31.70 9.03
CA GLN A 222 -22.87 32.15 7.94
C GLN A 222 -21.45 32.50 8.42
N ASP A 223 -21.11 32.17 9.67
CA ASP A 223 -19.82 32.45 10.32
C ASP A 223 -18.71 31.45 9.96
N PHE A 224 -18.83 30.74 8.83
CA PHE A 224 -17.86 29.75 8.39
C PHE A 224 -17.61 29.79 6.87
N LYS A 225 -16.49 29.19 6.46
CA LYS A 225 -16.17 28.85 5.07
C LYS A 225 -15.96 27.35 4.92
N VAL A 226 -16.02 26.85 3.69
CA VAL A 226 -15.78 25.45 3.36
C VAL A 226 -14.61 25.37 2.40
N TRP A 227 -13.56 24.65 2.76
CA TRP A 227 -12.40 24.44 1.90
C TRP A 227 -12.45 23.07 1.23
N ILE A 228 -12.39 23.08 -0.10
CA ILE A 228 -12.49 21.89 -0.96
C ILE A 228 -11.32 21.92 -1.98
N PRO A 229 -10.10 21.52 -1.58
CA PRO A 229 -8.90 21.71 -2.40
C PRO A 229 -8.93 20.94 -3.74
N LEU A 230 -9.69 19.85 -3.79
CA LEU A 230 -9.80 19.01 -4.98
C LEU A 230 -10.97 19.42 -5.90
N LEU A 231 -11.72 20.47 -5.55
CA LEU A 231 -12.78 20.99 -6.42
C LEU A 231 -12.18 21.85 -7.55
N GLY A 232 -12.66 21.63 -8.77
CA GLY A 232 -12.13 22.30 -9.95
C GLY A 232 -12.44 23.80 -9.97
N LYS A 233 -13.66 24.20 -9.60
CA LYS A 233 -14.12 25.58 -9.57
C LYS A 233 -15.07 25.79 -8.39
N ARG A 234 -15.02 26.99 -7.81
CA ARG A 234 -15.93 27.40 -6.75
C ARG A 234 -17.38 27.33 -7.23
N ASN A 235 -18.25 26.75 -6.41
CA ASN A 235 -19.67 26.54 -6.71
C ASN A 235 -20.61 27.31 -5.75
N ARG A 236 -20.07 27.95 -4.69
CA ARG A 236 -20.78 28.72 -3.68
C ARG A 236 -19.91 29.84 -3.11
N ASP A 237 -20.52 30.88 -2.57
CA ASP A 237 -19.80 32.03 -2.00
C ASP A 237 -19.11 31.74 -0.65
N PHE A 238 -19.43 30.63 0.00
CA PHE A 238 -18.72 30.20 1.19
C PHE A 238 -17.62 29.16 0.88
N VAL A 239 -17.42 28.77 -0.39
CA VAL A 239 -16.44 27.74 -0.78
C VAL A 239 -15.09 28.35 -1.19
N ILE A 240 -14.02 27.77 -0.66
CA ILE A 240 -12.60 28.03 -0.99
C ILE A 240 -12.09 26.81 -1.77
N VAL A 241 -11.39 27.04 -2.90
CA VAL A 241 -10.86 25.98 -3.78
C VAL A 241 -9.33 26.04 -3.94
N ASP A 242 -8.67 26.78 -3.06
CA ASP A 242 -7.23 26.98 -3.11
C ASP A 242 -6.50 25.64 -3.07
N LYS A 243 -5.51 25.52 -3.95
CA LYS A 243 -4.66 24.34 -4.11
C LYS A 243 -3.26 24.69 -3.67
N PHE A 244 -2.65 23.76 -2.96
CA PHE A 244 -1.36 23.95 -2.33
C PHE A 244 -0.46 22.76 -2.64
N ASP A 245 0.85 22.97 -2.53
CA ASP A 245 1.78 21.85 -2.42
C ASP A 245 1.58 21.10 -1.10
N LYS A 246 2.29 19.99 -0.88
CA LYS A 246 2.10 19.15 0.32
C LYS A 246 2.32 19.93 1.63
N LYS A 247 3.32 20.81 1.67
CA LYS A 247 3.69 21.54 2.90
C LYS A 247 2.64 22.59 3.21
N GLU A 248 2.32 23.43 2.24
CA GLU A 248 1.30 24.47 2.34
C GLU A 248 -0.09 23.87 2.60
N TYR A 249 -0.38 22.69 2.02
CA TYR A 249 -1.59 21.93 2.27
C TYR A 249 -1.75 21.57 3.76
N TYR A 250 -0.70 21.06 4.40
CA TYR A 250 -0.71 20.78 5.84
C TYR A 250 -0.80 22.04 6.69
N GLU A 251 -0.13 23.11 6.29
CA GLU A 251 -0.25 24.41 6.95
C GLU A 251 -1.68 24.97 6.87
N PHE A 252 -2.37 24.77 5.75
CA PHE A 252 -3.77 25.17 5.60
C PHE A 252 -4.72 24.25 6.37
N LEU A 253 -4.47 22.94 6.41
CA LEU A 253 -5.21 22.02 7.27
C LEU A 253 -5.15 22.46 8.74
N ARG A 254 -4.00 22.91 9.24
CA ARG A 254 -3.85 23.40 10.63
C ARG A 254 -4.73 24.63 10.93
N LYS A 255 -5.20 25.35 9.91
CA LYS A 255 -6.16 26.47 10.04
C LYS A 255 -7.62 26.00 10.05
N CYS A 256 -7.88 24.73 9.70
CA CYS A 256 -9.23 24.20 9.61
C CYS A 256 -9.82 23.90 10.99
N TRP A 257 -11.11 24.18 11.12
CA TRP A 257 -11.86 24.05 12.36
C TRP A 257 -12.30 22.60 12.59
N VAL A 258 -12.91 22.00 11.57
CA VAL A 258 -13.42 20.62 11.58
C VAL A 258 -13.40 20.05 10.16
N GLY A 259 -13.14 18.76 10.03
CA GLY A 259 -13.20 18.04 8.77
C GLY A 259 -14.46 17.19 8.64
N PHE A 260 -14.79 16.84 7.40
CA PHE A 260 -15.93 16.00 7.06
C PHE A 260 -15.48 14.76 6.30
N SER A 261 -15.69 13.57 6.88
CA SER A 261 -15.44 12.30 6.19
C SER A 261 -16.77 11.71 5.68
N PRO A 262 -17.01 11.70 4.35
CA PRO A 262 -18.28 11.27 3.78
C PRO A 262 -18.42 9.75 3.72
N LYS A 263 -19.64 9.28 3.47
CA LYS A 263 -19.89 7.89 3.04
C LYS A 263 -19.03 7.54 1.82
N GLN A 264 -18.53 6.31 1.78
CA GLN A 264 -17.72 5.78 0.69
C GLN A 264 -18.28 4.45 0.18
N THR A 265 -18.29 4.24 -1.14
CA THR A 265 -18.71 2.95 -1.72
C THR A 265 -17.69 1.84 -1.50
N TYR A 266 -16.40 2.09 -1.73
CA TYR A 266 -15.35 1.06 -1.62
C TYR A 266 -14.76 0.89 -0.20
N GLY A 267 -15.17 1.75 0.75
CA GLY A 267 -14.64 1.73 2.13
C GLY A 267 -13.11 1.74 2.22
N GLY A 268 -12.44 2.44 1.30
CA GLY A 268 -10.98 2.52 1.27
C GLY A 268 -10.43 3.38 2.40
N TRP A 269 -9.17 3.12 2.78
CA TRP A 269 -8.48 3.87 3.82
C TRP A 269 -8.45 5.36 3.51
N SER A 270 -8.79 6.19 4.50
CA SER A 270 -8.99 7.62 4.30
C SER A 270 -7.74 8.43 4.63
N VAL A 271 -6.85 8.56 3.63
CA VAL A 271 -5.66 9.44 3.72
C VAL A 271 -6.08 10.89 4.04
N ALA A 272 -7.17 11.37 3.43
CA ALA A 272 -7.71 12.70 3.70
C ALA A 272 -8.06 12.90 5.20
N THR A 273 -8.72 11.92 5.81
CA THR A 273 -9.07 11.99 7.23
C THR A 273 -7.81 11.95 8.10
N THR A 274 -6.85 11.07 7.81
CA THR A 274 -5.60 10.98 8.58
C THR A 274 -4.76 12.26 8.46
N ASP A 275 -4.72 12.88 7.28
CA ASP A 275 -3.98 14.13 7.03
C ASP A 275 -4.52 15.27 7.89
N GLY A 276 -5.84 15.39 7.99
CA GLY A 276 -6.45 16.40 8.84
C GLY A 276 -6.25 16.10 10.34
N MET A 277 -6.45 14.85 10.76
CA MET A 277 -6.26 14.44 12.15
C MET A 277 -4.82 14.64 12.65
N MET A 278 -3.80 14.31 11.85
CA MET A 278 -2.40 14.53 12.23
C MET A 278 -2.04 16.02 12.33
N ASN A 279 -2.76 16.87 11.60
CA ASN A 279 -2.66 18.32 11.66
C ASN A 279 -3.58 18.96 12.71
N GLY A 280 -4.20 18.16 13.58
CA GLY A 280 -4.99 18.65 14.71
C GLY A 280 -6.45 19.00 14.38
N VAL A 281 -6.92 18.64 13.19
CA VAL A 281 -8.30 18.87 12.77
C VAL A 281 -9.15 17.67 13.20
N PRO A 282 -10.17 17.85 14.07
CA PRO A 282 -11.12 16.78 14.33
C PRO A 282 -12.01 16.55 13.11
N TYR A 283 -12.49 15.34 12.91
CA TYR A 283 -13.43 15.00 11.82
C TYR A 283 -14.72 14.43 12.38
N ILE A 284 -15.83 14.82 11.77
CA ILE A 284 -17.05 14.03 11.85
C ILE A 284 -17.00 12.98 10.73
N MET A 285 -17.36 11.74 11.05
CA MET A 285 -17.20 10.60 10.14
C MET A 285 -18.54 9.94 9.87
N TYR A 286 -18.76 9.50 8.63
CA TYR A 286 -19.94 8.69 8.35
C TYR A 286 -19.90 7.39 9.16
N ASP A 287 -21.06 6.96 9.68
CA ASP A 287 -21.18 5.80 10.56
C ASP A 287 -21.09 4.49 9.76
N ASP A 288 -19.86 4.03 9.55
CA ASP A 288 -19.56 2.81 8.81
C ASP A 288 -18.24 2.18 9.27
N THR A 289 -18.12 0.88 9.00
CA THR A 289 -17.05 -0.02 9.44
C THR A 289 -15.64 0.54 9.17
N TYR A 290 -15.37 1.08 7.98
CA TYR A 290 -14.04 1.61 7.62
C TYR A 290 -13.63 2.87 8.39
N TYR A 291 -14.56 3.67 8.89
CA TYR A 291 -14.21 4.79 9.78
C TYR A 291 -14.11 4.37 11.24
N HIS A 292 -14.89 3.38 11.68
CA HIS A 292 -14.71 2.74 12.99
C HIS A 292 -13.35 2.06 13.11
N GLU A 293 -12.90 1.41 12.04
CA GLU A 293 -11.55 0.86 11.92
C GLU A 293 -10.48 1.95 11.99
N LEU A 294 -10.68 3.09 11.29
CA LEU A 294 -9.76 4.22 11.35
C LEU A 294 -9.67 4.80 12.76
N TRP A 295 -10.81 5.11 13.40
CA TRP A 295 -10.85 5.63 14.77
C TRP A 295 -12.22 5.49 15.45
N SER A 296 -12.43 4.40 16.18
CA SER A 296 -13.69 4.08 16.90
C SER A 296 -14.21 5.13 17.90
N LYS A 297 -13.42 6.13 18.30
CA LYS A 297 -13.81 7.21 19.23
C LYS A 297 -14.14 8.55 18.55
N ALA A 298 -14.22 8.56 17.21
CA ALA A 298 -14.67 9.70 16.44
C ALA A 298 -16.13 10.06 16.73
N ASP A 299 -16.58 11.21 16.22
CA ASP A 299 -18.00 11.54 16.19
C ASP A 299 -18.61 11.09 14.88
N TYR A 300 -19.69 10.32 14.97
CA TYR A 300 -20.29 9.64 13.82
C TYR A 300 -21.64 10.22 13.44
N PHE A 301 -21.95 10.20 12.15
CA PHE A 301 -23.26 10.56 11.61
C PHE A 301 -23.72 9.54 10.57
N LYS A 302 -25.03 9.28 10.51
CA LYS A 302 -25.65 8.44 9.47
C LYS A 302 -26.58 9.23 8.57
N THR A 303 -27.11 10.34 9.07
CA THR A 303 -28.05 11.21 8.36
C THR A 303 -27.52 12.63 8.19
N ASN A 304 -28.06 13.36 7.21
CA ASN A 304 -27.74 14.78 7.01
C ASN A 304 -28.09 15.63 8.25
N ALA A 305 -29.19 15.30 8.95
CA ALA A 305 -29.59 16.02 10.16
C ALA A 305 -28.56 15.86 11.30
N GLU A 306 -28.05 14.63 11.49
CA GLU A 306 -26.97 14.38 12.46
C GLU A 306 -25.68 15.10 12.09
N ALA A 307 -25.31 15.07 10.80
CA ALA A 307 -24.14 15.77 10.30
C ALA A 307 -24.22 17.29 10.57
N ILE A 308 -25.37 17.92 10.28
CA ILE A 308 -25.61 19.34 10.55
C ILE A 308 -25.48 19.63 12.05
N ARG A 309 -26.11 18.83 12.93
CA ARG A 309 -26.03 19.01 14.38
C ARG A 309 -24.61 18.89 14.91
N LEU A 310 -23.84 17.92 14.43
CA LEU A 310 -22.45 17.75 14.84
C LEU A 310 -21.60 18.93 14.37
N LEU A 311 -21.71 19.35 13.10
CA LEU A 311 -20.97 20.50 12.60
C LEU A 311 -21.31 21.78 13.37
N ASP A 312 -22.59 22.01 13.65
CA ASP A 312 -23.03 23.15 14.45
C ASP A 312 -22.42 23.14 15.86
N LYS A 313 -22.40 21.96 16.52
CA LYS A 313 -21.72 21.77 17.81
C LYS A 313 -20.23 22.11 17.71
N TYR A 314 -19.51 21.56 16.72
CA TYR A 314 -18.08 21.85 16.53
C TYR A 314 -17.84 23.33 16.31
N LEU A 315 -18.63 23.99 15.47
CA LEU A 315 -18.51 25.42 15.17
C LEU A 315 -18.94 26.32 16.35
N GLY A 316 -19.76 25.82 17.28
CA GLY A 316 -20.24 26.56 18.46
C GLY A 316 -19.40 26.37 19.72
N ASP A 317 -18.71 25.23 19.86
CA ASP A 317 -17.98 24.85 21.07
C ASP A 317 -16.48 24.63 20.79
N GLN A 318 -15.69 25.67 21.05
CA GLN A 318 -14.23 25.63 20.87
C GLN A 318 -13.55 24.63 21.81
N LYS A 319 -14.06 24.43 23.03
CA LYS A 319 -13.48 23.49 23.99
C LYS A 319 -13.64 22.07 23.46
N TYR A 320 -14.86 21.71 23.06
CA TYR A 320 -15.15 20.41 22.46
C TYR A 320 -14.32 20.15 21.21
N ARG A 321 -14.22 21.14 20.31
CA ARG A 321 -13.40 21.06 19.10
C ARG A 321 -11.93 20.76 19.43
N ASN A 322 -11.35 21.49 20.40
CA ASN A 322 -9.95 21.32 20.78
C ASN A 322 -9.68 19.98 21.46
N GLU A 323 -10.58 19.50 22.33
CA GLU A 323 -10.50 18.19 22.97
C GLU A 323 -10.52 17.05 21.92
N LYS A 324 -11.43 17.15 20.94
CA LYS A 324 -11.51 16.19 19.84
C LYS A 324 -10.30 16.27 18.90
N GLY A 325 -9.81 17.47 18.58
CA GLY A 325 -8.60 17.66 17.78
C GLY A 325 -7.36 17.06 18.44
N LEU A 326 -7.18 17.26 19.76
CA LEU A 326 -6.09 16.67 20.52
C LEU A 326 -6.19 15.14 20.57
N SER A 327 -7.40 14.61 20.76
CA SER A 327 -7.66 13.17 20.82
C SER A 327 -7.41 12.49 19.48
N ALA A 328 -7.88 13.10 18.38
CA ALA A 328 -7.63 12.63 17.02
C ALA A 328 -6.14 12.60 16.69
N ARG A 329 -5.44 13.70 16.97
CA ARG A 329 -3.98 13.79 16.76
C ARG A 329 -3.21 12.78 17.62
N ARG A 330 -3.62 12.56 18.87
CA ARG A 330 -3.01 11.54 19.74
C ARG A 330 -3.21 10.13 19.17
N HIS A 331 -4.42 9.81 18.71
CA HIS A 331 -4.71 8.53 18.06
C HIS A 331 -3.79 8.27 16.87
N ILE A 332 -3.58 9.26 16.01
CA ILE A 332 -2.66 9.14 14.89
C ILE A 332 -1.23 8.85 15.36
N ALA A 333 -0.72 9.63 16.31
CA ALA A 333 0.64 9.48 16.81
C ALA A 333 0.90 8.13 17.49
N THR A 334 -0.11 7.55 18.12
CA THR A 334 0.02 6.27 18.83
C THR A 334 -0.18 5.07 17.92
N ASN A 335 -1.13 5.14 16.97
CA ASN A 335 -1.62 3.95 16.27
C ASN A 335 -1.34 3.93 14.78
N LEU A 336 -1.04 5.08 14.15
CA LEU A 336 -1.04 5.21 12.68
C LEU A 336 0.27 5.77 12.13
N VAL A 337 1.39 5.61 12.85
CA VAL A 337 2.73 5.90 12.31
C VAL A 337 3.15 4.76 11.39
N TYR A 338 3.29 5.04 10.09
CA TYR A 338 3.49 4.00 9.07
C TYR A 338 4.79 3.20 9.24
N LYS A 339 5.82 3.81 9.84
CA LYS A 339 7.09 3.13 10.12
C LYS A 339 6.90 1.85 10.93
N ASN A 340 5.94 1.82 11.86
CA ASN A 340 5.65 0.64 12.67
C ASN A 340 5.14 -0.53 11.81
N GLU A 341 4.24 -0.26 10.86
CA GLU A 341 3.76 -1.26 9.90
C GLU A 341 4.89 -1.80 9.01
N MET A 342 5.83 -0.94 8.65
CA MET A 342 7.01 -1.34 7.88
C MET A 342 7.97 -2.20 8.70
N THR A 343 8.09 -1.98 10.00
CA THR A 343 8.84 -2.87 10.89
C THR A 343 8.21 -4.26 10.97
N VAL A 344 6.87 -4.36 11.02
CA VAL A 344 6.18 -5.65 10.97
C VAL A 344 6.41 -6.35 9.62
N MET A 345 6.30 -5.62 8.51
CA MET A 345 6.60 -6.16 7.18
C MET A 345 8.06 -6.62 7.06
N ASN A 346 9.01 -5.86 7.60
CA ASN A 346 10.42 -6.20 7.61
C ASN A 346 10.68 -7.56 8.33
N GLY A 347 10.08 -7.75 9.51
CA GLY A 347 10.16 -9.04 10.22
C GLY A 347 9.50 -10.18 9.44
N TYR A 348 8.42 -9.90 8.70
CA TYR A 348 7.75 -10.89 7.88
C TYR A 348 8.57 -11.30 6.65
N ILE A 349 9.32 -10.38 6.03
CA ILE A 349 10.27 -10.69 4.96
C ILE A 349 11.28 -11.74 5.44
N ASN A 350 11.85 -11.56 6.64
CA ASN A 350 12.77 -12.54 7.21
C ASN A 350 12.09 -13.90 7.44
N THR A 351 10.85 -13.89 7.93
CA THR A 351 10.06 -15.11 8.10
C THR A 351 9.89 -15.87 6.78
N LEU A 352 9.60 -15.17 5.67
CA LEU A 352 9.45 -15.77 4.35
C LEU A 352 10.78 -16.32 3.82
N VAL A 353 11.87 -15.58 3.99
CA VAL A 353 13.21 -16.06 3.63
C VAL A 353 13.54 -17.35 4.36
N CYS A 354 13.33 -17.42 5.68
CA CYS A 354 13.55 -18.64 6.47
C CYS A 354 12.61 -19.79 6.10
N LYS A 355 11.37 -19.49 5.69
CA LYS A 355 10.39 -20.49 5.22
C LYS A 355 10.77 -21.09 3.86
N THR A 356 11.55 -20.38 3.06
CA THR A 356 11.91 -20.83 1.71
C THR A 356 12.74 -22.12 1.79
N LYS A 357 12.33 -23.12 1.00
CA LYS A 357 12.95 -24.46 1.02
C LYS A 357 14.46 -24.36 0.83
N GLN A 358 15.21 -25.01 1.70
CA GLN A 358 16.66 -25.16 1.60
C GLN A 358 17.03 -26.52 1.01
N MET A 359 18.18 -26.57 0.33
CA MET A 359 18.79 -27.82 -0.08
C MET A 359 19.46 -28.48 1.12
N LYS A 360 19.08 -29.73 1.41
CA LYS A 360 19.82 -30.53 2.40
C LYS A 360 21.23 -30.82 1.89
N PHE A 361 22.13 -31.18 2.79
CA PHE A 361 23.47 -31.62 2.43
C PHE A 361 23.42 -32.61 1.26
N SER A 362 24.18 -32.30 0.21
CA SER A 362 24.29 -33.13 -0.98
C SER A 362 25.67 -32.97 -1.58
N LYS A 363 26.15 -33.99 -2.30
CA LYS A 363 27.44 -33.94 -3.00
C LYS A 363 27.53 -32.70 -3.90
N LYS A 364 26.45 -32.38 -4.61
CA LYS A 364 26.40 -31.25 -5.54
C LYS A 364 26.43 -29.88 -4.84
N LEU A 365 25.82 -29.76 -3.65
CA LEU A 365 25.94 -28.55 -2.84
C LEU A 365 27.38 -28.31 -2.38
N ASN A 366 28.08 -29.38 -1.95
CA ASN A 366 29.50 -29.26 -1.58
C ASN A 366 30.41 -28.91 -2.76
N GLU A 367 30.16 -29.50 -3.93
CA GLU A 367 30.88 -29.13 -5.17
C GLU A 367 30.71 -27.63 -5.47
N LEU A 368 29.50 -27.09 -5.28
CA LEU A 368 29.24 -25.66 -5.47
C LEU A 368 29.93 -24.78 -4.40
N ILE A 369 29.92 -25.19 -3.13
CA ILE A 369 30.63 -24.49 -2.05
C ILE A 369 32.15 -24.47 -2.34
N ASN A 370 32.72 -25.59 -2.74
CA ASN A 370 34.13 -25.68 -3.10
C ASN A 370 34.47 -24.82 -4.31
N PHE A 371 33.61 -24.82 -5.34
CA PHE A 371 33.77 -23.97 -6.50
C PHE A 371 33.81 -22.48 -6.12
N ILE A 372 32.91 -22.03 -5.24
CA ILE A 372 32.91 -20.65 -4.73
C ILE A 372 34.17 -20.36 -3.92
N LYS A 373 34.58 -21.30 -3.04
CA LYS A 373 35.78 -21.17 -2.22
C LYS A 373 37.06 -21.05 -3.05
N GLU A 374 37.23 -21.90 -4.06
CA GLU A 374 38.42 -21.93 -4.92
C GLU A 374 38.56 -20.67 -5.78
N ASN A 375 37.43 -20.10 -6.22
CA ASN A 375 37.43 -18.90 -7.06
C ASN A 375 37.35 -17.59 -6.24
N GLY A 376 37.03 -17.66 -4.95
CA GLY A 376 36.90 -16.51 -4.06
C GLY A 376 35.63 -15.67 -4.30
N SER A 377 35.29 -15.35 -5.54
CA SER A 377 34.07 -14.61 -5.91
C SER A 377 33.57 -15.09 -7.28
N VAL A 378 32.29 -15.47 -7.35
CA VAL A 378 31.65 -15.91 -8.60
C VAL A 378 30.27 -15.29 -8.74
N THR A 379 29.92 -14.87 -9.95
CA THR A 379 28.58 -14.41 -10.32
C THR A 379 27.59 -15.56 -10.36
N LYS A 380 26.30 -15.23 -10.25
CA LYS A 380 25.23 -16.19 -10.47
C LYS A 380 25.31 -16.89 -11.85
N ARG A 381 25.72 -16.16 -12.89
CA ARG A 381 25.96 -16.72 -14.23
C ARG A 381 27.03 -17.81 -14.21
N GLU A 382 28.22 -17.52 -13.66
CA GLU A 382 29.33 -18.47 -13.56
C GLU A 382 28.93 -19.71 -12.75
N VAL A 383 28.12 -19.54 -11.69
CA VAL A 383 27.54 -20.67 -10.95
C VAL A 383 26.65 -21.53 -11.84
N MET A 384 25.77 -20.93 -12.63
CA MET A 384 24.89 -21.69 -13.53
C MET A 384 25.66 -22.38 -14.66
N ASP A 385 26.69 -21.74 -15.19
CA ASP A 385 27.59 -22.29 -16.21
C ASP A 385 28.38 -23.50 -15.67
N PHE A 386 28.93 -23.38 -14.45
CA PHE A 386 29.60 -24.48 -13.75
C PHE A 386 28.67 -25.68 -13.51
N LEU A 387 27.42 -25.41 -13.10
CA LEU A 387 26.44 -26.46 -12.82
C LEU A 387 25.94 -27.15 -14.10
N GLY A 388 25.94 -26.44 -15.24
CA GLY A 388 25.43 -26.94 -16.51
C GLY A 388 23.94 -27.30 -16.45
N TRP A 389 23.18 -26.65 -15.57
CA TRP A 389 21.78 -27.00 -15.33
C TRP A 389 20.85 -26.36 -16.36
N GLY A 390 19.91 -27.18 -16.85
CA GLY A 390 18.71 -26.69 -17.50
C GLY A 390 17.59 -26.35 -16.51
N ARG A 391 16.48 -25.82 -17.04
CA ARG A 391 15.31 -25.32 -16.28
C ARG A 391 14.62 -26.35 -15.36
N GLY A 392 14.91 -27.63 -15.56
CA GLY A 392 14.36 -28.73 -14.75
C GLY A 392 14.89 -28.77 -13.32
N ILE A 393 16.06 -28.19 -13.04
CA ILE A 393 16.65 -28.17 -11.69
C ILE A 393 16.45 -26.79 -11.06
N LYS A 394 15.89 -26.74 -9.85
CA LYS A 394 15.61 -25.47 -9.17
C LYS A 394 16.79 -25.05 -8.32
N PHE A 395 17.24 -23.81 -8.54
CA PHE A 395 18.40 -23.25 -7.87
C PHE A 395 18.04 -22.55 -6.55
N THR A 396 16.84 -21.99 -6.40
CA THR A 396 16.42 -21.29 -5.17
C THR A 396 16.77 -22.07 -3.88
N PRO A 397 16.57 -23.39 -3.77
CA PRO A 397 16.97 -24.13 -2.58
C PRO A 397 18.48 -24.16 -2.31
N TYR A 398 19.31 -24.20 -3.36
CA TYR A 398 20.76 -24.11 -3.24
C TYR A 398 21.17 -22.72 -2.78
N ARG A 399 20.59 -21.66 -3.36
CA ARG A 399 20.84 -20.28 -2.92
C ARG A 399 20.58 -20.09 -1.44
N ARG A 400 19.48 -20.66 -0.91
CA ARG A 400 19.19 -20.56 0.54
C ARG A 400 20.23 -21.28 1.38
N SER A 401 20.65 -22.48 0.99
CA SER A 401 21.73 -23.17 1.71
C SER A 401 23.08 -22.43 1.62
N LEU A 402 23.35 -21.74 0.51
CA LEU A 402 24.58 -20.94 0.36
C LEU A 402 24.56 -19.70 1.24
N MET A 403 23.44 -18.98 1.34
CA MET A 403 23.34 -17.80 2.21
C MET A 403 23.30 -18.13 3.70
N ASP A 404 23.02 -19.38 4.06
CA ASP A 404 23.15 -19.88 5.43
C ASP A 404 24.57 -20.37 5.76
N HIS A 405 25.46 -20.47 4.77
CA HIS A 405 26.82 -20.93 4.99
C HIS A 405 27.66 -19.81 5.64
N PRO A 406 28.40 -20.06 6.74
CA PRO A 406 29.07 -19.01 7.51
C PRO A 406 30.14 -18.22 6.73
N ASN A 407 30.72 -18.84 5.69
CA ASN A 407 31.77 -18.26 4.86
C ASN A 407 31.29 -17.77 3.48
N ILE A 408 30.00 -17.88 3.14
CA ILE A 408 29.50 -17.45 1.83
C ILE A 408 28.47 -16.33 2.02
N TYR A 409 28.64 -15.24 1.28
CA TYR A 409 27.73 -14.10 1.29
C TYR A 409 27.48 -13.59 -0.13
N ASP A 410 26.39 -12.87 -0.30
CA ASP A 410 26.07 -12.15 -1.53
C ASP A 410 26.51 -10.69 -1.44
N VAL A 411 26.80 -10.08 -2.57
CA VAL A 411 26.89 -8.62 -2.66
C VAL A 411 25.47 -8.05 -2.76
N ASN A 412 25.19 -6.97 -2.04
CA ASN A 412 23.97 -6.22 -2.29
C ASN A 412 24.11 -5.39 -3.58
N GLY A 413 23.99 -6.06 -4.73
CA GLY A 413 24.20 -5.51 -6.06
C GLY A 413 23.19 -6.01 -7.09
N SER A 414 23.07 -5.28 -8.20
CA SER A 414 22.18 -5.62 -9.32
C SER A 414 22.53 -6.92 -10.05
N ILE A 415 23.73 -7.42 -9.85
CA ILE A 415 24.20 -8.73 -10.33
C ILE A 415 24.65 -9.51 -9.10
N PRO A 416 23.94 -10.59 -8.73
CA PRO A 416 24.29 -11.40 -7.57
C PRO A 416 25.68 -12.04 -7.72
N LYS A 417 26.44 -12.05 -6.63
CA LYS A 417 27.76 -12.69 -6.56
C LYS A 417 27.92 -13.43 -5.24
N TYR A 418 28.35 -14.68 -5.33
CA TYR A 418 28.70 -15.50 -4.19
C TYR A 418 30.17 -15.30 -3.86
N ILE A 419 30.46 -14.77 -2.68
CA ILE A 419 31.83 -14.48 -2.24
C ILE A 419 32.17 -15.35 -1.05
N TRP A 420 33.36 -15.96 -1.09
CA TRP A 420 33.97 -16.66 0.03
C TRP A 420 34.71 -15.68 0.94
N LYS A 421 34.50 -15.78 2.26
CA LYS A 421 35.29 -15.09 3.29
C LYS A 421 35.74 -16.10 4.32
N GLU A 422 37.05 -16.16 4.58
CA GLU A 422 37.62 -17.03 5.61
C GLU A 422 37.14 -16.70 7.02
#